data_AF-A0A944BN76-F1
#
_entry.id   AF-A0A944BN76-F1
#
_cell.length_a   1.000
_cell.length_b   1.000
_cell.length_c   1.000
_cell.angle_alpha   90.00
_cell.angle_beta   90.00
_cell.angle_gamma   90.00
#
_symmetry.space_group_name_H-M   'P 1'
#
loop_
_entity.id
_entity.type
_entity.pdbx_description
1 polymer ?
#
loop_
_entity_poly.entity_id
_entity_poly.type
_entity_poly.pdbx_seq_one_letter_code
_entity_poly.pdbx_strand_id
1 'polypeptide(L)'
;MPTKETVFSEEEKKTETEEKNETLVTTEEVLTETVPELETEPQTEYFPDPYTNVDESEFYRNYTPATSYLDSYYRTQHHLMSGSIEDQKQRPTIAENQPKDGDKYVANSKDGTSKDGLSYDIVNTSGKVVNTIYKGGAYVTLEEVAAYLYAFGEIPANYVTNKSTKPTESPWGKYLRLNHSYFTCDTTKYKYEPDLPDTSSKRYYEIDVGTTGSFEYSTARVGEYNNGKSIIRGASRLVYTRLYSGGSHIDNPFDRYVFYTFNHYNDFQQYLNYQGGWGEWFGNIAGGGSMDNNTGIYKTAYPEVSYRDFTVN
;
A
#
# COMPACT_ATOMS: atom_id res chain seq x y z
N MET A 1 9.63 -38.08 -19.16
CA MET A 1 9.76 -39.52 -18.86
C MET A 1 10.30 -39.66 -17.44
N PRO A 2 9.71 -40.54 -16.62
CA PRO A 2 10.06 -40.87 -15.22
C PRO A 2 11.32 -41.80 -15.22
N THR A 3 12.02 -42.17 -14.14
CA THR A 3 11.71 -42.72 -12.80
C THR A 3 13.01 -42.59 -11.93
N LYS A 4 13.05 -42.29 -10.62
CA LYS A 4 12.84 -43.19 -9.44
C LYS A 4 13.39 -44.63 -9.65
N GLU A 5 14.01 -45.33 -8.72
CA GLU A 5 13.83 -45.40 -7.27
C GLU A 5 14.96 -46.22 -6.63
N THR A 6 15.23 -45.92 -5.37
CA THR A 6 16.01 -46.69 -4.40
C THR A 6 15.05 -47.55 -3.60
N VAL A 7 15.29 -48.85 -3.37
CA VAL A 7 14.86 -49.58 -2.14
C VAL A 7 15.78 -50.79 -1.92
N PHE A 8 16.33 -50.92 -0.71
CA PHE A 8 16.83 -52.17 -0.14
C PHE A 8 16.16 -52.43 1.22
N SER A 9 15.55 -53.61 1.30
CA SER A 9 15.27 -54.53 2.42
C SER A 9 14.72 -54.05 3.78
N GLU A 10 13.57 -54.65 4.10
CA GLU A 10 12.94 -54.81 5.42
C GLU A 10 13.68 -55.84 6.31
N GLU A 11 13.63 -55.64 7.63
CA GLU A 11 13.65 -56.75 8.60
C GLU A 11 12.94 -56.34 9.92
N GLU A 12 11.93 -57.12 10.30
CA GLU A 12 11.19 -57.05 11.58
C GLU A 12 11.89 -57.87 12.68
N LYS A 13 11.84 -57.42 13.96
CA LYS A 13 11.61 -58.34 15.11
C LYS A 13 11.24 -57.67 16.45
N LYS A 14 10.00 -57.97 16.87
CA LYS A 14 9.38 -58.28 18.19
C LYS A 14 10.13 -58.15 19.55
N THR A 15 9.46 -57.40 20.46
CA THR A 15 9.00 -57.64 21.87
C THR A 15 9.83 -58.40 22.92
N GLU A 16 9.93 -57.84 24.14
CA GLU A 16 9.40 -58.35 25.46
C GLU A 16 9.92 -57.51 26.66
N THR A 17 9.03 -56.84 27.42
CA THR A 17 8.62 -57.04 28.85
C THR A 17 9.66 -56.92 29.96
N GLU A 18 9.36 -56.10 30.98
CA GLU A 18 9.62 -56.43 32.39
C GLU A 18 8.64 -55.70 33.34
N GLU A 19 8.08 -56.46 34.27
CA GLU A 19 7.06 -56.11 35.27
C GLU A 19 7.63 -56.50 36.65
N LYS A 20 7.55 -55.62 37.67
CA LYS A 20 7.70 -56.03 39.08
C LYS A 20 6.80 -55.23 40.03
N ASN A 21 6.05 -56.02 40.80
CA ASN A 21 5.19 -55.74 41.95
C ASN A 21 5.81 -54.83 43.04
N GLU A 22 4.97 -54.08 43.76
CA GLU A 22 4.67 -54.37 45.18
C GLU A 22 3.54 -53.53 45.78
N THR A 23 2.77 -54.22 46.62
CA THR A 23 1.61 -53.88 47.46
C THR A 23 1.79 -52.68 48.40
N LEU A 24 0.75 -51.86 48.63
CA LEU A 24 0.54 -51.17 49.92
C LEU A 24 -0.92 -50.69 50.15
N VAL A 25 -1.53 -51.37 51.13
CA VAL A 25 -2.40 -50.91 52.23
C VAL A 25 -3.17 -49.59 52.09
N THR A 26 -4.48 -49.73 52.26
CA THR A 26 -5.51 -48.71 52.49
C THR A 26 -5.30 -47.89 53.77
N THR A 27 -5.33 -46.56 53.65
CA THR A 27 -5.85 -45.65 54.68
C THR A 27 -6.52 -44.46 54.00
N GLU A 28 -7.79 -44.26 54.32
CA GLU A 28 -8.57 -43.08 53.96
C GLU A 28 -7.93 -41.82 54.54
N GLU A 29 -7.69 -40.82 53.70
CA GLU A 29 -7.56 -39.44 54.15
C GLU A 29 -8.34 -38.55 53.18
N VAL A 30 -9.41 -37.94 53.70
CA VAL A 30 -10.28 -37.02 52.99
C VAL A 30 -9.53 -35.72 52.74
N LEU A 31 -9.14 -35.48 51.49
CA LEU A 31 -8.72 -34.17 51.01
C LEU A 31 -9.62 -33.78 49.83
N THR A 32 -10.39 -32.73 50.04
CA THR A 32 -11.28 -32.12 49.05
C THR A 32 -10.45 -31.55 47.91
N GLU A 33 -10.40 -32.25 46.78
CA GLU A 33 -9.95 -31.67 45.51
C GLU A 33 -11.00 -30.67 45.02
N THR A 34 -10.65 -29.39 45.11
CA THR A 34 -11.28 -28.35 44.30
C THR A 34 -10.96 -28.63 42.84
N VAL A 35 -11.98 -29.04 42.08
CA VAL A 35 -11.93 -29.11 40.61
C VAL A 35 -11.46 -27.75 40.08
N PRO A 36 -10.37 -27.66 39.32
CA PRO A 36 -10.02 -26.41 38.66
C PRO A 36 -11.12 -26.12 37.63
N GLU A 37 -11.76 -24.97 37.81
CA GLU A 37 -12.70 -24.39 36.88
C GLU A 37 -12.05 -24.36 35.49
N LEU A 38 -12.76 -24.91 34.49
CA LEU A 38 -12.35 -24.89 33.09
C LEU A 38 -11.87 -23.49 32.73
N GLU A 39 -10.62 -23.37 32.28
CA GLU A 39 -10.13 -22.17 31.62
C GLU A 39 -11.12 -21.82 30.50
N THR A 40 -11.82 -20.71 30.69
CA THR A 40 -12.68 -20.14 29.67
C THR A 40 -11.79 -19.78 28.50
N GLU A 41 -11.92 -20.52 27.40
CA GLU A 41 -11.48 -20.14 26.06
C GLU A 41 -11.68 -18.63 25.87
N PRO A 42 -10.68 -17.88 25.36
CA PRO A 42 -10.83 -16.46 25.13
C PRO A 42 -12.00 -16.28 24.17
N GLN A 43 -13.09 -15.69 24.68
CA GLN A 43 -14.23 -15.29 23.88
C GLN A 43 -13.72 -14.31 22.81
N THR A 44 -13.55 -14.81 21.59
CA THR A 44 -13.37 -13.95 20.42
C THR A 44 -14.64 -13.11 20.32
N GLU A 45 -14.56 -11.81 20.63
CA GLU A 45 -15.68 -10.89 20.46
C GLU A 45 -16.20 -11.02 19.02
N TYR A 46 -17.41 -11.56 18.88
CA TYR A 46 -18.10 -11.56 17.61
C TYR A 46 -18.56 -10.14 17.31
N PHE A 47 -17.82 -9.46 16.43
CA PHE A 47 -18.25 -8.19 15.87
C PHE A 47 -19.14 -8.48 14.64
N PRO A 48 -20.46 -8.22 14.72
CA PRO A 48 -21.31 -8.39 13.55
C PRO A 48 -20.92 -7.37 12.47
N ASP A 49 -20.95 -7.81 11.21
CA ASP A 49 -20.75 -6.94 10.05
C ASP A 49 -21.80 -5.83 10.03
N PRO A 50 -21.40 -4.55 10.22
CA PRO A 50 -22.34 -3.44 10.34
C PRO A 50 -22.92 -3.00 8.98
N TYR A 51 -22.42 -3.54 7.86
CA TYR A 51 -22.76 -3.09 6.51
C TYR A 51 -23.67 -4.05 5.73
N THR A 52 -24.02 -5.22 6.28
CA THR A 52 -24.81 -6.26 5.59
C THR A 52 -26.13 -5.77 4.98
N ASN A 53 -26.77 -4.74 5.56
CA ASN A 53 -28.03 -4.17 5.07
C ASN A 53 -27.97 -2.65 4.89
N VAL A 54 -26.77 -2.08 4.79
CA VAL A 54 -26.59 -0.64 4.61
C VAL A 54 -26.73 -0.30 3.13
N ASP A 55 -27.64 0.63 2.82
CA ASP A 55 -27.75 1.18 1.47
C ASP A 55 -26.58 2.11 1.16
N GLU A 56 -26.01 1.99 -0.05
CA GLU A 56 -24.84 2.78 -0.47
C GLU A 56 -25.11 4.29 -0.37
N SER A 57 -26.31 4.74 -0.76
CA SER A 57 -26.66 6.17 -0.71
C SER A 57 -26.82 6.70 0.71
N GLU A 58 -27.25 5.84 1.64
CA GLU A 58 -27.32 6.16 3.06
C GLU A 58 -25.92 6.28 3.67
N PHE A 59 -25.04 5.31 3.38
CA PHE A 59 -23.65 5.33 3.80
C PHE A 59 -22.94 6.61 3.38
N TYR A 60 -23.04 7.00 2.10
CA TYR A 60 -22.36 8.19 1.60
C TYR A 60 -23.01 9.51 2.03
N ARG A 61 -24.24 9.52 2.55
CA ARG A 61 -24.90 10.73 3.06
C ARG A 61 -24.26 11.26 4.33
N ASN A 62 -23.76 10.35 5.17
CA ASN A 62 -23.11 10.66 6.44
C ASN A 62 -21.67 10.11 6.44
N TYR A 63 -21.01 10.17 5.28
CA TYR A 63 -19.72 9.54 5.08
C TYR A 63 -18.67 10.03 6.06
N THR A 64 -17.95 9.09 6.67
CA THR A 64 -16.71 9.32 7.40
C THR A 64 -15.71 8.23 7.01
N PRO A 65 -14.39 8.55 6.96
CA PRO A 65 -13.36 7.54 6.75
C PRO A 65 -13.40 6.44 7.82
N ALA A 66 -12.88 5.26 7.48
CA ALA A 66 -12.81 4.15 8.40
C ALA A 66 -11.92 4.48 9.61
N THR A 67 -12.34 4.07 10.80
CA THR A 67 -11.61 4.37 12.06
C THR A 67 -10.90 3.16 12.66
N SER A 68 -11.02 1.99 12.04
CA SER A 68 -10.32 0.77 12.43
C SER A 68 -10.12 -0.16 11.23
N TYR A 69 -9.24 -1.15 11.39
CA TYR A 69 -9.05 -2.20 10.39
C TYR A 69 -10.35 -2.95 10.11
N LEU A 70 -11.07 -3.35 11.16
CA LEU A 70 -12.30 -4.14 11.02
C LEU A 70 -13.41 -3.37 10.30
N ASP A 71 -13.51 -2.06 10.57
CA ASP A 71 -14.40 -1.16 9.83
C ASP A 71 -14.04 -1.12 8.34
N SER A 72 -12.75 -0.89 8.02
CA SER A 72 -12.26 -0.89 6.63
C SER A 72 -12.46 -2.24 5.94
N TYR A 73 -12.26 -3.34 6.65
CA TYR A 73 -12.45 -4.70 6.16
C TYR A 73 -13.90 -4.93 5.75
N TYR A 74 -14.87 -4.65 6.63
CA TYR A 74 -16.28 -4.85 6.31
C TYR A 74 -16.74 -3.89 5.21
N ARG A 75 -16.33 -2.62 5.21
CA ARG A 75 -16.59 -1.70 4.09
C ARG A 75 -16.15 -2.29 2.76
N THR A 76 -14.95 -2.89 2.74
CA THR A 76 -14.41 -3.50 1.53
C THR A 76 -15.22 -4.70 1.06
N GLN A 77 -15.73 -5.55 1.97
CA GLN A 77 -16.63 -6.66 1.61
C GLN A 77 -17.91 -6.18 0.91
N HIS A 78 -18.33 -4.95 1.21
CA HIS A 78 -19.51 -4.31 0.62
C HIS A 78 -19.16 -3.27 -0.45
N HIS A 79 -17.91 -3.20 -0.91
CA HIS A 79 -17.45 -2.26 -1.94
C HIS A 79 -17.65 -0.78 -1.58
N LEU A 80 -17.55 -0.47 -0.29
CA LEU A 80 -17.63 0.87 0.27
C LEU A 80 -16.23 1.45 0.53
N MET A 81 -16.10 2.77 0.43
CA MET A 81 -14.82 3.46 0.61
C MET A 81 -14.33 3.46 2.05
N SER A 82 -13.02 3.25 2.24
CA SER A 82 -12.33 3.33 3.54
C SER A 82 -11.69 4.70 3.79
N GLY A 83 -11.10 5.30 2.75
CA GLY A 83 -10.37 6.58 2.86
C GLY A 83 -11.19 7.81 2.51
N SER A 84 -10.57 8.98 2.51
CA SER A 84 -11.24 10.20 2.04
C SER A 84 -11.79 10.04 0.61
N ILE A 85 -12.92 10.69 0.36
CA ILE A 85 -13.58 10.76 -0.97
C ILE A 85 -13.58 12.20 -1.52
N GLU A 86 -12.79 13.09 -0.92
CA GLU A 86 -12.69 14.47 -1.33
C GLU A 86 -12.05 14.59 -2.72
N ASP A 87 -12.49 15.61 -3.46
CA ASP A 87 -11.91 15.96 -4.75
C ASP A 87 -10.43 16.28 -4.61
N GLN A 88 -9.62 15.61 -5.43
CA GLN A 88 -8.17 15.75 -5.40
C GLN A 88 -7.72 16.80 -6.39
N LYS A 89 -6.77 17.65 -6.02
CA LYS A 89 -6.10 18.55 -6.97
C LYS A 89 -5.11 17.76 -7.83
N GLN A 90 -4.77 18.29 -9.01
CA GLN A 90 -3.72 17.73 -9.86
C GLN A 90 -2.34 17.79 -9.19
N ARG A 91 -1.99 18.92 -8.55
CA ARG A 91 -0.74 19.00 -7.78
C ARG A 91 -0.96 18.44 -6.37
N PRO A 92 0.03 17.75 -5.78
CA PRO A 92 -0.05 17.32 -4.40
C PRO A 92 -0.14 18.52 -3.46
N THR A 93 -0.81 18.34 -2.33
CA THR A 93 -0.75 19.30 -1.23
C THR A 93 0.62 19.19 -0.56
N ILE A 94 1.36 20.29 -0.49
CA ILE A 94 2.70 20.35 0.08
C ILE A 94 2.58 20.84 1.53
N ALA A 95 3.22 20.16 2.48
CA ALA A 95 3.29 20.64 3.86
C ALA A 95 4.07 21.97 3.94
N GLU A 96 3.56 22.95 4.69
CA GLU A 96 4.16 24.29 4.77
C GLU A 96 5.61 24.28 5.27
N ASN A 97 5.93 23.38 6.19
CA ASN A 97 7.24 23.26 6.83
C ASN A 97 7.91 21.92 6.51
N GLN A 98 7.99 21.56 5.22
CA GLN A 98 8.73 20.36 4.82
C GLN A 98 10.19 20.44 5.30
N PRO A 99 10.65 19.48 6.13
CA PRO A 99 12.01 19.50 6.65
C PRO A 99 13.05 19.28 5.55
N LYS A 100 14.19 19.94 5.69
CA LYS A 100 15.39 19.76 4.86
C LYS A 100 16.61 19.46 5.72
N ASP A 101 17.54 18.71 5.15
CA ASP A 101 18.90 18.51 5.65
C ASP A 101 19.88 19.00 4.57
N GLY A 102 20.43 20.20 4.79
CA GLY A 102 21.06 20.97 3.72
C GLY A 102 20.07 21.23 2.58
N ASP A 103 20.42 20.77 1.38
CA ASP A 103 19.59 20.92 0.18
C ASP A 103 18.58 19.78 -0.02
N LYS A 104 18.70 18.68 0.75
CA LYS A 104 17.87 17.48 0.59
C LYS A 104 16.57 17.60 1.37
N TYR A 105 15.45 17.23 0.74
CA TYR A 105 14.21 16.98 1.48
C TYR A 105 14.37 15.75 2.38
N VAL A 106 13.77 15.80 3.57
CA VAL A 106 13.86 14.72 4.55
C VAL A 106 12.62 13.83 4.45
N ALA A 107 12.82 12.54 4.18
CA ALA A 107 11.81 11.51 4.33
C ALA A 107 11.71 11.03 5.77
N ASN A 108 10.49 10.73 6.22
CA ASN A 108 10.26 10.15 7.53
C ASN A 108 10.74 8.68 7.53
N SER A 109 11.65 8.36 8.43
CA SER A 109 12.23 7.01 8.57
C SER A 109 11.58 6.18 9.69
N LYS A 110 10.47 6.64 10.26
CA LYS A 110 9.69 5.85 11.22
C LYS A 110 8.70 4.95 10.51
N ASP A 111 8.65 3.69 10.94
CA ASP A 111 7.70 2.72 10.42
C ASP A 111 6.35 2.98 11.06
N GLY A 112 5.36 3.33 10.24
CA GLY A 112 3.98 3.53 10.67
C GLY A 112 3.18 2.24 10.83
N THR A 113 3.77 1.08 10.51
CA THR A 113 3.07 -0.21 10.49
C THR A 113 2.68 -0.65 11.90
N SER A 114 1.42 -1.04 12.08
CA SER A 114 0.95 -1.65 13.32
C SER A 114 1.62 -3.01 13.57
N LYS A 115 1.61 -3.48 14.82
CA LYS A 115 2.24 -4.77 15.19
C LYS A 115 1.68 -5.98 14.42
N ASP A 116 0.41 -5.93 14.04
CA ASP A 116 -0.27 -6.97 13.26
C ASP A 116 -0.13 -6.78 11.74
N GLY A 117 0.48 -5.68 11.28
CA GLY A 117 0.65 -5.35 9.87
C GLY A 117 -0.64 -4.95 9.15
N LEU A 118 -1.71 -4.66 9.89
CA LEU A 118 -3.05 -4.38 9.35
C LEU A 118 -3.35 -2.90 9.15
N SER A 119 -2.56 -2.00 9.76
CA SER A 119 -2.67 -0.56 9.56
C SER A 119 -1.32 0.12 9.40
N TYR A 120 -1.35 1.33 8.85
CA TYR A 120 -0.18 2.18 8.70
C TYR A 120 -0.52 3.63 9.05
N ASP A 121 0.21 4.19 10.02
CA ASP A 121 0.05 5.56 10.48
C ASP A 121 0.79 6.55 9.58
N ILE A 122 0.06 7.56 9.10
CA ILE A 122 0.60 8.71 8.38
C ILE A 122 0.80 9.84 9.39
N VAL A 123 2.04 10.30 9.54
CA VAL A 123 2.40 11.40 10.43
C VAL A 123 2.46 12.74 9.69
N ASN A 124 2.45 13.85 10.42
CA ASN A 124 2.83 15.15 9.90
C ASN A 124 4.34 15.41 10.10
N THR A 125 4.81 16.63 9.77
CA THR A 125 6.22 17.03 9.91
C THR A 125 6.73 17.09 11.36
N SER A 126 5.84 17.01 12.37
CA SER A 126 6.20 16.91 13.78
C SER A 126 6.06 15.49 14.36
N GLY A 127 5.89 14.48 13.49
CA GLY A 127 5.75 13.08 13.91
C GLY A 127 4.41 12.73 14.56
N LYS A 128 3.42 13.65 14.56
CA LYS A 128 2.08 13.37 15.06
C LYS A 128 1.28 12.63 14.00
N VAL A 129 0.64 11.51 14.38
CA VAL A 129 -0.31 10.80 13.51
C VAL A 129 -1.48 11.72 13.15
N VAL A 130 -1.72 11.86 11.85
CA VAL A 130 -2.81 12.69 11.29
C VAL A 130 -3.81 11.88 10.47
N ASN A 131 -3.42 10.68 10.02
CA ASN A 131 -4.32 9.73 9.36
C ASN A 131 -3.77 8.30 9.56
N THR A 132 -4.64 7.30 9.44
CA THR A 132 -4.27 5.88 9.48
C THR A 132 -4.97 5.17 8.35
N ILE A 133 -4.22 4.41 7.54
CA ILE A 133 -4.76 3.58 6.46
C ILE A 133 -4.72 2.11 6.88
N TYR A 134 -5.62 1.31 6.31
CA TYR A 134 -5.84 -0.08 6.68
C TYR A 134 -5.63 -0.99 5.48
N LYS A 135 -4.86 -2.06 5.66
CA LYS A 135 -4.57 -3.02 4.62
C LYS A 135 -5.87 -3.61 4.07
N GLY A 136 -5.97 -3.71 2.75
CA GLY A 136 -7.16 -4.16 2.03
C GLY A 136 -8.25 -3.10 1.84
N GLY A 137 -8.11 -1.90 2.42
CA GLY A 137 -9.10 -0.84 2.25
C GLY A 137 -9.16 -0.25 0.83
N ALA A 138 -10.26 0.45 0.55
CA ALA A 138 -10.44 1.20 -0.69
C ALA A 138 -10.09 2.69 -0.49
N TYR A 139 -9.23 3.22 -1.36
CA TYR A 139 -8.65 4.57 -1.27
C TYR A 139 -8.64 5.22 -2.65
N VAL A 140 -8.80 6.55 -2.72
CA VAL A 140 -8.76 7.29 -3.99
C VAL A 140 -7.96 8.59 -3.94
N THR A 141 -7.65 9.10 -2.75
CA THR A 141 -6.89 10.33 -2.61
C THR A 141 -5.41 10.10 -2.90
N LEU A 142 -4.73 11.10 -3.45
CA LEU A 142 -3.33 10.96 -3.84
C LEU A 142 -2.46 10.57 -2.63
N GLU A 143 -2.70 11.23 -1.49
CA GLU A 143 -1.95 11.02 -0.28
C GLU A 143 -2.16 9.61 0.31
N GLU A 144 -3.41 9.17 0.48
CA GLU A 144 -3.71 7.87 1.06
C GLU A 144 -3.26 6.73 0.16
N VAL A 145 -3.42 6.87 -1.16
CA VAL A 145 -2.98 5.85 -2.12
C VAL A 145 -1.45 5.78 -2.14
N ALA A 146 -0.74 6.91 -2.11
CA ALA A 146 0.72 6.91 -2.04
C ALA A 146 1.23 6.25 -0.75
N ALA A 147 0.62 6.57 0.40
CA ALA A 147 0.92 5.92 1.68
C ALA A 147 0.59 4.42 1.64
N TYR A 148 -0.51 4.02 1.02
CA TYR A 148 -0.90 2.61 0.89
C TYR A 148 0.10 1.81 0.06
N LEU A 149 0.51 2.35 -1.08
CA LEU A 149 1.58 1.78 -1.89
C LEU A 149 2.89 1.70 -1.09
N TYR A 150 3.24 2.78 -0.37
CA TYR A 150 4.46 2.87 0.44
C TYR A 150 4.47 1.87 1.58
N ALA A 151 3.35 1.65 2.25
CA ALA A 151 3.22 0.72 3.38
C ALA A 151 3.15 -0.74 2.93
N PHE A 152 2.20 -1.08 2.06
CA PHE A 152 1.84 -2.48 1.82
C PHE A 152 2.39 -3.10 0.52
N GLY A 153 2.85 -2.29 -0.45
CA GLY A 153 3.40 -2.80 -1.71
C GLY A 153 2.35 -3.47 -2.58
N GLU A 154 1.10 -3.18 -2.27
CA GLU A 154 -0.11 -3.67 -2.88
C GLU A 154 -0.94 -2.45 -3.28
N ILE A 155 -1.97 -2.68 -4.08
CA ILE A 155 -2.91 -1.64 -4.49
C ILE A 155 -4.16 -1.65 -3.58
N PRO A 156 -4.84 -0.51 -3.39
CA PRO A 156 -6.13 -0.48 -2.71
C PRO A 156 -7.17 -1.38 -3.41
N ALA A 157 -8.18 -1.86 -2.68
CA ALA A 157 -9.13 -2.87 -3.18
C ALA A 157 -9.98 -2.42 -4.38
N ASN A 158 -10.15 -1.12 -4.58
CA ASN A 158 -10.90 -0.51 -5.68
C ASN A 158 -10.08 -0.34 -6.98
N TYR A 159 -8.85 -0.86 -7.03
CA TYR A 159 -7.98 -0.80 -8.20
C TYR A 159 -7.99 -2.11 -9.01
N VAL A 160 -7.92 -2.00 -10.33
CA VAL A 160 -7.81 -3.15 -11.23
C VAL A 160 -6.65 -3.01 -12.20
N THR A 161 -6.19 -4.14 -12.74
CA THR A 161 -5.07 -4.19 -13.70
C THR A 161 -5.44 -3.66 -15.09
N ASN A 162 -6.69 -3.85 -15.50
CA ASN A 162 -7.17 -3.46 -16.83
C ASN A 162 -7.27 -1.94 -16.98
N LYS A 163 -6.88 -1.41 -18.15
CA LYS A 163 -6.94 0.01 -18.53
C LYS A 163 -8.32 0.45 -19.05
N SER A 164 -9.29 -0.46 -19.14
CA SER A 164 -10.57 -0.23 -19.83
C SER A 164 -11.81 -0.79 -19.12
N THR A 165 -11.69 -1.26 -17.88
CA THR A 165 -12.87 -1.67 -17.08
C THR A 165 -13.83 -0.50 -16.93
N LYS A 166 -15.12 -0.72 -17.17
CA LYS A 166 -16.12 0.34 -17.06
C LYS A 166 -16.61 0.47 -15.61
N PRO A 167 -16.86 1.68 -15.12
CA PRO A 167 -17.47 1.91 -13.81
C PRO A 167 -18.79 1.15 -13.61
N THR A 168 -19.63 1.11 -14.65
CA THR A 168 -20.95 0.45 -14.61
C THR A 168 -20.89 -1.07 -14.51
N GLU A 169 -19.73 -1.67 -14.74
CA GLU A 169 -19.49 -3.11 -14.69
C GLU A 169 -18.70 -3.50 -13.42
N SER A 170 -18.31 -2.53 -12.60
CA SER A 170 -17.55 -2.73 -11.38
C SER A 170 -18.43 -2.43 -10.16
N PRO A 171 -18.38 -3.27 -9.10
CA PRO A 171 -19.11 -2.98 -7.87
C PRO A 171 -18.59 -1.71 -7.17
N TRP A 172 -17.37 -1.26 -7.49
CA TRP A 172 -16.81 0.00 -6.98
C TRP A 172 -17.34 1.26 -7.68
N GLY A 173 -18.09 1.13 -8.77
CA GLY A 173 -18.73 2.25 -9.46
C GLY A 173 -17.80 3.44 -9.73
N LYS A 174 -18.18 4.63 -9.24
CA LYS A 174 -17.40 5.88 -9.38
C LYS A 174 -16.05 5.87 -8.65
N TYR A 175 -15.86 4.92 -7.72
CA TYR A 175 -14.62 4.75 -6.98
C TYR A 175 -13.66 3.75 -7.60
N LEU A 176 -14.04 3.05 -8.67
CA LEU A 176 -13.13 2.22 -9.46
C LEU A 176 -11.92 3.04 -9.93
N ARG A 177 -10.73 2.44 -9.84
CA ARG A 177 -9.47 2.95 -10.39
C ARG A 177 -8.77 1.88 -11.23
N LEU A 178 -8.02 2.31 -12.23
CA LEU A 178 -7.50 1.43 -13.26
C LEU A 178 -5.97 1.33 -13.25
N ASN A 179 -5.50 0.47 -14.16
CA ASN A 179 -4.14 0.44 -14.65
C ASN A 179 -3.07 -0.01 -13.64
N HIS A 180 -3.36 -0.98 -12.78
CA HIS A 180 -2.28 -1.65 -12.07
C HIS A 180 -1.45 -2.51 -13.04
N SER A 181 -0.32 -1.96 -13.49
CA SER A 181 0.51 -2.62 -14.51
C SER A 181 2.00 -2.34 -14.31
N TYR A 182 2.85 -3.12 -14.97
CA TYR A 182 4.30 -2.95 -14.92
C TYR A 182 4.70 -1.66 -15.63
N PHE A 183 5.55 -0.86 -14.98
CA PHE A 183 6.13 0.37 -15.55
C PHE A 183 7.55 0.06 -16.03
N THR A 184 7.83 0.34 -17.30
CA THR A 184 9.02 -0.21 -17.97
C THR A 184 10.34 0.44 -17.59
N CYS A 185 10.31 1.72 -17.18
CA CYS A 185 11.50 2.56 -17.01
C CYS A 185 12.42 2.61 -18.25
N ASP A 186 11.93 2.32 -19.45
CA ASP A 186 12.72 2.33 -20.68
C ASP A 186 12.80 3.75 -21.26
N THR A 187 13.76 4.53 -20.75
CA THR A 187 13.98 5.91 -21.16
C THR A 187 14.61 6.03 -22.55
N THR A 188 14.99 4.92 -23.20
CA THR A 188 15.42 4.91 -24.61
C THR A 188 14.23 4.95 -25.55
N LYS A 189 13.14 4.26 -25.20
CA LYS A 189 11.87 4.28 -25.92
C LYS A 189 11.01 5.47 -25.52
N TYR A 190 10.96 5.79 -24.23
CA TYR A 190 10.18 6.87 -23.65
C TYR A 190 11.08 8.03 -23.26
N LYS A 191 11.61 8.72 -24.28
CA LYS A 191 12.69 9.70 -24.16
C LYS A 191 12.44 10.86 -23.17
N TYR A 192 11.19 11.17 -22.87
CA TYR A 192 10.82 12.26 -21.96
C TYR A 192 10.68 11.83 -20.50
N GLU A 193 10.72 10.52 -20.22
CA GLU A 193 10.73 10.01 -18.86
C GLU A 193 12.14 10.19 -18.26
N PRO A 194 12.27 10.69 -17.01
CA PRO A 194 13.54 10.67 -16.30
C PRO A 194 13.91 9.25 -15.85
N ASP A 195 15.19 9.03 -15.58
CA ASP A 195 15.65 7.79 -14.98
C ASP A 195 15.21 7.74 -13.51
N LEU A 196 14.52 6.66 -13.13
CA LEU A 196 14.17 6.35 -11.74
C LEU A 196 15.32 5.60 -11.06
N PRO A 197 15.50 5.72 -9.73
CA PRO A 197 16.56 5.04 -9.02
C PRO A 197 16.37 3.51 -9.01
N ASP A 198 17.47 2.76 -8.83
CA ASP A 198 17.47 1.32 -8.56
C ASP A 198 16.75 0.43 -9.59
N THR A 199 16.66 0.84 -10.85
CA THR A 199 15.99 0.06 -11.91
C THR A 199 16.68 -1.26 -12.25
N SER A 200 17.94 -1.46 -11.84
CA SER A 200 18.66 -2.73 -11.98
C SER A 200 18.28 -3.77 -10.91
N SER A 201 17.79 -3.32 -9.75
CA SER A 201 17.50 -4.17 -8.59
C SER A 201 16.02 -4.18 -8.19
N LYS A 202 15.21 -3.23 -8.68
CA LYS A 202 13.78 -3.07 -8.35
C LYS A 202 12.92 -2.98 -9.61
N ARG A 203 11.67 -3.43 -9.49
CA ARG A 203 10.66 -3.42 -10.55
C ARG A 203 9.53 -2.47 -10.20
N TYR A 204 9.29 -1.53 -11.12
CA TYR A 204 8.28 -0.51 -10.98
C TYR A 204 6.92 -0.95 -11.54
N TYR A 205 5.87 -0.49 -10.89
CA TYR A 205 4.47 -0.63 -11.30
C TYR A 205 3.82 0.75 -11.28
N GLU A 206 2.81 0.93 -12.11
CA GLU A 206 2.02 2.15 -12.16
C GLU A 206 0.57 1.87 -11.76
N ILE A 207 -0.13 2.92 -11.32
CA ILE A 207 -1.58 2.98 -11.16
C ILE A 207 -2.10 4.36 -11.55
N ASP A 208 -3.38 4.43 -11.97
CA ASP A 208 -4.06 5.71 -12.18
C ASP A 208 -4.44 6.37 -10.85
N VAL A 209 -4.24 7.69 -10.74
CA VAL A 209 -4.87 8.48 -9.65
C VAL A 209 -5.84 9.46 -10.26
N GLY A 210 -7.04 9.50 -9.70
CA GLY A 210 -8.07 10.44 -10.13
C GLY A 210 -7.80 11.82 -9.54
N THR A 211 -7.37 12.77 -10.37
CA THR A 211 -7.18 14.17 -9.97
C THR A 211 -8.08 15.09 -10.77
N THR A 212 -8.63 16.11 -10.11
CA THR A 212 -9.30 17.26 -10.72
C THR A 212 -8.26 18.34 -11.04
N GLY A 213 -8.30 18.95 -12.23
CA GLY A 213 -7.37 20.03 -12.56
C GLY A 213 -7.11 20.25 -14.05
N SER A 214 -6.36 21.33 -14.34
CA SER A 214 -5.95 21.76 -15.68
C SER A 214 -4.75 20.94 -16.19
N PHE A 215 -4.31 21.17 -17.42
CA PHE A 215 -3.16 20.45 -17.99
C PHE A 215 -1.85 21.20 -17.81
N GLU A 216 -1.46 21.48 -16.58
CA GLU A 216 -0.13 22.04 -16.42
C GLU A 216 0.89 21.05 -17.02
N TYR A 217 1.54 21.48 -18.11
CA TYR A 217 2.49 20.69 -18.88
C TYR A 217 1.93 19.41 -19.53
N SER A 218 0.62 19.30 -19.76
CA SER A 218 -0.02 18.12 -20.34
C SER A 218 -0.96 18.43 -21.52
N THR A 219 -1.30 17.43 -22.31
CA THR A 219 -2.31 17.50 -23.38
C THR A 219 -3.41 16.45 -23.21
N ALA A 220 -3.54 15.87 -21.99
CA ALA A 220 -4.50 14.81 -21.69
C ALA A 220 -5.97 15.26 -21.82
N ARG A 221 -6.95 14.57 -21.22
CA ARG A 221 -8.35 15.03 -21.16
C ARG A 221 -8.66 15.63 -19.78
N VAL A 222 -9.41 16.74 -19.72
CA VAL A 222 -9.88 17.35 -18.46
C VAL A 222 -11.24 16.74 -18.16
N GLY A 223 -11.42 16.37 -16.90
CA GLY A 223 -12.71 15.97 -16.38
C GLY A 223 -12.54 15.24 -15.06
N GLU A 224 -13.66 15.01 -14.39
CA GLU A 224 -13.72 14.03 -13.31
C GLU A 224 -13.18 12.69 -13.83
N TYR A 225 -12.23 12.09 -13.12
CA TYR A 225 -11.60 10.84 -13.54
C TYR A 225 -12.62 9.72 -13.76
N ASN A 226 -13.58 9.58 -12.84
CA ASN A 226 -14.61 8.55 -12.91
C ASN A 226 -15.91 9.11 -12.30
N ASN A 227 -16.94 9.26 -13.13
CA ASN A 227 -18.25 9.79 -12.72
C ASN A 227 -19.30 8.68 -12.49
N GLY A 228 -18.86 7.41 -12.40
CA GLY A 228 -19.74 6.24 -12.27
C GLY A 228 -20.34 5.73 -13.58
N LYS A 229 -20.19 6.44 -14.70
CA LYS A 229 -20.62 6.01 -16.04
C LYS A 229 -19.44 5.79 -16.99
N SER A 230 -18.46 6.67 -16.93
CA SER A 230 -17.27 6.64 -17.78
C SER A 230 -16.02 7.04 -17.00
N ILE A 231 -14.87 6.62 -17.52
CA ILE A 231 -13.55 7.01 -17.00
C ILE A 231 -12.84 7.88 -18.02
N ILE A 232 -12.36 9.03 -17.56
CA ILE A 232 -11.46 9.92 -18.30
C ILE A 232 -10.08 9.79 -17.66
N ARG A 233 -9.24 8.92 -18.24
CA ARG A 233 -7.87 8.73 -17.75
C ARG A 233 -7.04 9.99 -18.04
N GLY A 234 -6.67 10.71 -16.98
CA GLY A 234 -5.81 11.88 -17.04
C GLY A 234 -4.34 11.53 -17.18
N ALA A 235 -3.48 12.52 -16.94
CA ALA A 235 -2.02 12.38 -16.96
C ALA A 235 -1.42 11.85 -15.64
N SER A 236 -2.20 11.92 -14.55
CA SER A 236 -1.74 11.67 -13.20
C SER A 236 -1.56 10.18 -12.89
N ARG A 237 -0.40 9.79 -12.36
CA ARG A 237 -0.07 8.40 -12.00
C ARG A 237 0.75 8.36 -10.73
N LEU A 238 0.58 7.29 -9.96
CA LEU A 238 1.61 6.86 -9.02
C LEU A 238 2.42 5.74 -9.68
N VAL A 239 3.73 5.81 -9.53
CA VAL A 239 4.71 4.81 -9.99
C VAL A 239 5.52 4.36 -8.78
N TYR A 240 5.54 3.07 -8.49
CA TYR A 240 6.13 2.56 -7.25
C TYR A 240 6.89 1.26 -7.46
N THR A 241 7.91 1.00 -6.64
CA THR A 241 8.60 -0.29 -6.65
C THR A 241 7.77 -1.32 -5.89
N ARG A 242 7.48 -2.46 -6.52
CA ARG A 242 6.69 -3.53 -5.90
C ARG A 242 7.53 -4.76 -5.58
N LEU A 243 8.43 -5.11 -6.50
CA LEU A 243 9.24 -6.32 -6.43
C LEU A 243 10.71 -5.96 -6.56
N TYR A 244 11.59 -6.78 -6.00
CA TYR A 244 12.98 -6.81 -6.43
C TYR A 244 13.08 -7.42 -7.84
N SER A 245 14.20 -7.22 -8.54
CA SER A 245 14.43 -7.74 -9.89
C SER A 245 14.34 -9.28 -9.97
N GLY A 246 14.68 -9.98 -8.88
CA GLY A 246 14.48 -11.42 -8.70
C GLY A 246 13.03 -11.88 -8.54
N GLY A 247 12.06 -10.96 -8.44
CA GLY A 247 10.63 -11.26 -8.38
C GLY A 247 10.03 -11.41 -6.98
N SER A 248 10.85 -11.37 -5.92
CA SER A 248 10.35 -11.31 -4.54
C SER A 248 9.69 -9.97 -4.24
N HIS A 249 8.70 -9.98 -3.35
CA HIS A 249 8.07 -8.78 -2.84
C HIS A 249 9.06 -7.96 -2.00
N ILE A 250 8.94 -6.64 -2.11
CA ILE A 250 9.61 -5.71 -1.19
C ILE A 250 8.73 -5.62 0.05
N ASP A 251 9.10 -6.27 1.15
CA ASP A 251 8.29 -6.29 2.37
C ASP A 251 8.56 -5.10 3.27
N ASN A 252 9.82 -4.62 3.31
CA ASN A 252 10.20 -3.45 4.08
C ASN A 252 9.77 -2.16 3.35
N PRO A 253 8.88 -1.32 3.91
CA PRO A 253 8.45 -0.08 3.28
C PRO A 253 9.61 0.89 3.01
N PHE A 254 10.69 0.86 3.80
CA PHE A 254 11.85 1.74 3.58
C PHE A 254 12.66 1.45 2.33
N ASP A 255 12.54 0.23 1.77
CA ASP A 255 13.19 -0.13 0.52
C ASP A 255 12.36 0.30 -0.71
N ARG A 256 11.14 0.81 -0.47
CA ARG A 256 10.16 1.14 -1.49
C ARG A 256 10.27 2.60 -1.92
N TYR A 257 10.23 2.82 -3.23
CA TYR A 257 9.95 4.13 -3.80
C TYR A 257 8.49 4.24 -4.22
N VAL A 258 7.89 5.40 -3.97
CA VAL A 258 6.61 5.81 -4.52
C VAL A 258 6.79 7.20 -5.12
N PHE A 259 6.52 7.31 -6.41
CA PHE A 259 6.64 8.54 -7.18
C PHE A 259 5.28 8.96 -7.73
N TYR A 260 5.04 10.27 -7.74
CA TYR A 260 3.88 10.87 -8.38
C TYR A 260 4.30 11.63 -9.62
N THR A 261 3.56 11.44 -10.71
CA THR A 261 3.61 12.30 -11.89
C THR A 261 2.22 12.87 -12.15
N PHE A 262 2.14 14.16 -12.48
CA PHE A 262 0.89 14.84 -12.85
C PHE A 262 0.81 15.17 -14.34
N ASN A 263 1.92 15.03 -15.06
CA ASN A 263 2.10 15.47 -16.45
C ASN A 263 2.57 14.34 -17.36
N HIS A 264 2.06 13.12 -17.10
CA HIS A 264 2.22 11.96 -17.97
C HIS A 264 3.69 11.55 -18.11
N TYR A 265 4.32 11.31 -16.95
CA TYR A 265 5.66 10.75 -16.79
C TYR A 265 6.82 11.67 -17.23
N ASN A 266 6.54 12.93 -17.60
CA ASN A 266 7.60 13.91 -17.89
C ASN A 266 8.37 14.31 -16.64
N ASP A 267 7.66 14.49 -15.53
CA ASP A 267 8.25 14.84 -14.25
C ASP A 267 7.65 14.00 -13.12
N PHE A 268 8.47 13.77 -12.09
CA PHE A 268 8.11 13.02 -10.90
C PHE A 268 8.49 13.77 -9.63
N GLN A 269 7.80 13.40 -8.55
CA GLN A 269 8.17 13.70 -7.16
C GLN A 269 8.11 12.42 -6.35
N GLN A 270 9.01 12.25 -5.39
CA GLN A 270 8.94 11.14 -4.45
C GLN A 270 7.98 11.46 -3.30
N TYR A 271 7.18 10.48 -2.87
CA TYR A 271 6.47 10.50 -1.60
C TYR A 271 7.45 10.27 -0.43
N LEU A 272 7.40 11.14 0.58
CA LEU A 272 8.39 11.20 1.66
C LEU A 272 7.94 10.56 2.98
N ASN A 273 6.87 9.75 2.96
CA ASN A 273 6.34 9.01 4.11
C ASN A 273 5.77 9.89 5.25
N TYR A 274 5.14 11.01 4.90
CA TYR A 274 4.35 11.83 5.81
C TYR A 274 3.35 12.68 5.04
N GLN A 275 2.32 13.18 5.73
CA GLN A 275 1.26 14.02 5.17
C GLN A 275 1.83 15.25 4.46
N GLY A 276 1.60 15.34 3.15
CA GLY A 276 2.09 16.43 2.30
C GLY A 276 3.60 16.42 2.09
N GLY A 277 4.24 15.29 2.37
CA GLY A 277 5.65 15.03 2.12
C GLY A 277 5.90 14.61 0.69
N TRP A 278 6.29 15.57 -0.14
CA TRP A 278 6.60 15.35 -1.54
C TRP A 278 7.92 16.04 -1.89
N GLY A 279 8.87 15.26 -2.39
CA GLY A 279 10.22 15.71 -2.70
C GLY A 279 10.29 16.70 -3.87
N GLU A 280 11.51 17.09 -4.21
CA GLU A 280 11.77 17.99 -5.33
C GLU A 280 11.32 17.36 -6.65
N TRP A 281 10.91 18.23 -7.58
CA TRP A 281 10.51 17.84 -8.92
C TRP A 281 11.74 17.45 -9.71
N PHE A 282 11.68 16.33 -10.43
CA PHE A 282 12.71 15.95 -11.36
C PHE A 282 12.13 15.37 -12.64
N GLY A 283 12.81 15.58 -13.76
CA GLY A 283 12.24 15.28 -15.07
C GLY A 283 12.58 16.28 -16.15
N ASN A 284 11.67 16.34 -17.12
CA ASN A 284 11.88 16.98 -18.41
C ASN A 284 11.21 18.34 -18.61
N ILE A 285 10.21 18.71 -17.81
CA ILE A 285 9.55 20.00 -18.04
C ILE A 285 9.71 20.87 -16.81
N ALA A 286 9.18 20.38 -15.70
CA ALA A 286 9.05 21.20 -14.52
C ALA A 286 10.16 20.94 -13.48
N GLY A 287 10.95 19.87 -13.65
CA GLY A 287 12.17 19.63 -12.87
C GLY A 287 13.34 20.59 -13.17
N GLY A 288 13.21 21.50 -14.14
CA GLY A 288 14.15 22.62 -14.32
C GLY A 288 15.56 22.26 -14.84
N GLY A 289 15.70 21.16 -15.57
CA GLY A 289 17.00 20.64 -16.03
C GLY A 289 17.70 21.44 -17.11
N SER A 290 18.88 20.98 -17.52
CA SER A 290 19.58 21.48 -18.72
C SER A 290 19.14 20.69 -19.95
N MET A 291 19.02 21.35 -21.09
CA MET A 291 18.68 20.70 -22.35
C MET A 291 19.85 19.82 -22.80
N ASP A 292 19.58 18.55 -23.04
CA ASP A 292 20.47 17.69 -23.82
C ASP A 292 20.43 18.17 -25.28
N ASN A 293 21.52 18.77 -25.74
CA ASN A 293 21.64 19.32 -27.10
C ASN A 293 21.56 18.25 -28.20
N ASN A 294 21.73 16.96 -27.88
CA ASN A 294 21.62 15.88 -28.86
C ASN A 294 20.17 15.41 -29.04
N THR A 295 19.34 15.52 -28.00
CA THR A 295 17.97 15.00 -27.99
C THR A 295 16.91 16.11 -27.95
N GLY A 296 17.28 17.33 -27.56
CA GLY A 296 16.39 18.47 -27.35
C GLY A 296 15.49 18.33 -26.10
N ILE A 297 15.91 17.49 -25.15
CA ILE A 297 15.12 17.08 -23.97
C ILE A 297 15.81 17.60 -22.73
N TYR A 298 15.07 18.09 -21.75
CA TYR A 298 15.64 18.41 -20.45
C TYR A 298 15.56 17.17 -19.57
N LYS A 299 16.57 16.85 -18.78
CA LYS A 299 16.44 15.82 -17.74
C LYS A 299 17.18 16.28 -16.51
N THR A 300 16.50 16.27 -15.37
CA THR A 300 17.16 16.30 -14.07
C THR A 300 17.26 14.90 -13.49
N ALA A 301 18.38 14.63 -12.82
CA ALA A 301 18.57 13.41 -12.07
C ALA A 301 17.58 13.35 -10.89
N TYR A 302 17.28 12.14 -10.44
CA TYR A 302 16.54 11.93 -9.21
C TYR A 302 17.23 12.64 -8.02
N PRO A 303 16.54 13.52 -7.28
CA PRO A 303 17.09 14.24 -6.16
C PRO A 303 17.13 13.32 -4.94
N GLU A 304 18.33 13.07 -4.41
CA GLU A 304 18.49 12.27 -3.20
C GLU A 304 17.75 12.90 -2.00
N VAL A 305 17.11 12.05 -1.21
CA VAL A 305 16.45 12.43 0.05
C VAL A 305 17.31 12.02 1.24
N SER A 306 17.22 12.77 2.33
CA SER A 306 17.74 12.34 3.63
C SER A 306 16.63 11.64 4.42
N TYR A 307 17.01 10.93 5.48
CA TYR A 307 16.08 10.14 6.29
C TYR A 307 16.17 10.54 7.75
N ARG A 308 15.04 10.76 8.40
CA ARG A 308 14.97 11.09 9.84
C ARG A 308 13.68 10.57 10.46
N ASP A 309 13.75 10.07 11.69
CA ASP A 309 12.57 9.73 12.47
C ASP A 309 11.94 11.01 13.01
N PHE A 310 10.70 11.32 12.61
CA PHE A 310 10.03 12.55 13.02
C PHE A 310 9.49 12.51 14.46
N THR A 311 9.58 11.38 15.14
CA THR A 311 9.10 11.21 16.52
C THR A 311 10.21 11.27 17.57
N VAL A 312 11.47 11.32 17.12
CA VAL A 312 12.62 11.53 17.98
C VAL A 312 13.08 12.98 17.78
N ASN A 313 12.90 13.80 18.82
CA ASN A 313 13.38 15.19 18.85
C ASN A 313 14.88 15.27 19.08
#